data_AF-A0A7Y2HVI0-F1
#
_entry.id   AF-A0A7Y2HVI0-F1
#
_cell.length_a   1.000
_cell.length_b   1.000
_cell.length_c   1.000
_cell.angle_alpha   90.00
_cell.angle_beta   90.00
_cell.angle_gamma   90.00
#
_symmetry.space_group_name_H-M   'P 1'
#
loop_
_entity.id
_entity.type
_entity.pdbx_description
1 polymer ?
#
loop_
_entity_poly.entity_id
_entity_poly.type
_entity_poly.pdbx_seq_one_letter_code
_entity_poly.pdbx_strand_id
1 'polypeptide(L)' 'MSVLYVLIPLALLLLAGAVWAFFWAVGSGQFDDLDTPAVRIIMDDDSKPDEDETS' A
#
# COMPACT_ATOMS: atom_id res chain seq x y z
N MET A 1 -31.27 -13.90 26.13
CA MET A 1 -30.54 -12.64 26.37
C MET A 1 -29.12 -12.88 26.91
N SER A 2 -28.41 -13.92 26.45
CA SER A 2 -27.04 -14.26 26.90
C SER A 2 -25.99 -13.98 25.83
N VAL A 3 -26.35 -14.06 24.55
CA VAL A 3 -25.42 -13.89 23.42
C VAL A 3 -24.78 -12.50 23.37
N LEU A 4 -25.47 -11.47 23.84
CA LEU A 4 -24.95 -10.10 23.88
C LEU A 4 -23.68 -10.00 24.74
N TYR A 5 -23.55 -10.80 25.79
CA TYR A 5 -22.34 -10.82 26.62
C TYR A 5 -21.12 -11.38 25.91
N VAL A 6 -21.31 -12.15 24.83
CA VAL A 6 -20.21 -12.66 23.98
C VAL A 6 -20.00 -11.73 22.78
N LEU A 7 -21.09 -11.25 22.19
CA LEU A 7 -21.05 -10.48 20.95
C LEU A 7 -20.46 -9.08 21.14
N ILE A 8 -20.76 -8.42 22.27
CA ILE A 8 -20.22 -7.09 22.59
C ILE A 8 -18.68 -7.13 22.73
N PRO A 9 -18.07 -7.97 23.59
CA PRO A 9 -16.61 -8.01 23.71
C PRO A 9 -15.93 -8.50 22.43
N LEU A 10 -16.56 -9.44 21.71
CA LEU A 10 -16.03 -9.89 20.41
C LEU A 10 -16.00 -8.75 19.39
N ALA A 11 -17.07 -7.96 19.29
CA ALA A 11 -17.13 -6.81 18.40
C ALA A 11 -16.08 -5.74 18.78
N LEU A 12 -15.89 -5.48 20.07
CA LEU A 12 -14.85 -4.56 20.56
C LEU A 12 -13.44 -5.04 20.22
N LEU A 13 -13.16 -6.34 20.37
CA LEU A 13 -11.87 -6.93 19.98
C LEU A 13 -11.63 -6.82 18.47
N LEU A 14 -12.64 -7.10 17.66
CA LEU A 14 -12.53 -6.97 16.20
C LEU A 14 -12.33 -5.51 15.78
N LEU A 15 -13.06 -4.57 16.38
CA LEU A 15 -12.87 -3.14 16.14
C LEU A 15 -11.46 -2.67 16.53
N ALA A 16 -10.99 -3.05 17.71
CA ALA A 16 -9.64 -2.72 18.16
C ALA A 16 -8.57 -3.31 17.23
N GLY A 17 -8.75 -4.56 16.79
CA GLY A 17 -7.87 -5.23 15.84
C GLY A 17 -7.85 -4.51 14.47
N ALA A 18 -9.00 -4.11 13.97
CA ALA A 18 -9.10 -3.35 12.71
C ALA A 18 -8.42 -1.99 12.80
N VAL A 19 -8.64 -1.25 13.89
CA VAL A 19 -7.99 0.06 14.13
C VAL A 19 -6.47 -0.11 14.23
N TRP A 20 -6.00 -1.10 14.99
CA TRP A 20 -4.57 -1.39 15.11
C TRP A 20 -3.93 -1.76 13.77
N ALA A 21 -4.57 -2.65 13.00
CA ALA A 21 -4.10 -3.05 11.68
C ALA A 21 -4.07 -1.87 10.70
N PHE A 22 -5.06 -0.96 10.76
CA PHE A 22 -5.09 0.25 9.96
C PHE A 22 -3.89 1.16 10.25
N PHE A 23 -3.62 1.46 11.52
CA PHE A 23 -2.47 2.30 11.89
C PHE A 23 -1.13 1.63 11.54
N TRP A 24 -1.05 0.31 11.70
CA TRP A 24 0.13 -0.44 11.30
C TRP A 24 0.37 -0.36 9.78
N ALA A 25 -0.66 -0.55 8.96
CA ALA A 25 -0.56 -0.47 7.51
C ALA A 25 -0.22 0.95 6.99
N VAL A 26 -0.77 1.98 7.63
CA VAL A 26 -0.41 3.38 7.33
C VAL A 26 1.05 3.66 7.70
N GLY A 27 1.49 3.18 8.87
CA GLY A 27 2.87 3.36 9.32
C GLY A 27 3.90 2.50 8.59
N SER A 28 3.49 1.42 7.90
CA SER A 28 4.40 0.52 7.20
C SER A 28 4.88 1.04 5.83
N GLY A 29 4.54 2.28 5.46
CA GLY A 29 5.02 2.89 4.22
C GLY A 29 4.51 2.22 2.95
N GLN A 30 3.44 1.42 3.01
CA GLN A 30 2.88 0.72 1.83
C GLN A 30 2.40 1.69 0.75
N PHE A 31 2.11 2.94 1.11
CA PHE A 31 1.67 3.98 0.19
C PHE A 31 2.82 4.78 -0.42
N ASP A 32 4.06 4.61 0.05
CA ASP A 32 5.23 5.38 -0.40
C ASP A 32 5.76 4.89 -1.76
N ASP A 33 5.46 3.64 -2.14
CA ASP A 33 5.89 3.04 -3.42
C ASP A 33 4.79 3.06 -4.50
N LEU A 34 3.71 3.83 -4.30
CA LEU A 34 2.69 4.04 -5.34
C LEU A 34 3.07 5.13 -6.35
N ASP A 35 3.99 6.03 -5.98
CA ASP A 35 4.43 7.14 -6.84
C ASP A 35 5.49 6.74 -7.88
N THR A 36 6.28 5.70 -7.60
CA THR A 36 7.45 5.32 -8.39
C THR A 36 7.17 4.49 -9.68
N PRO A 37 6.15 3.62 -9.76
CA PRO A 37 5.94 2.77 -10.95
C PRO A 37 5.43 3.53 -12.19
N ALA A 38 4.53 4.49 -12.01
CA ALA A 38 3.85 5.17 -13.13
C ALA A 38 4.76 6.13 -13.91
N VAL A 39 5.82 6.62 -13.28
CA VAL A 39 6.77 7.57 -13.90
C VAL A 39 7.81 6.85 -14.76
N ARG A 40 8.24 5.64 -14.35
CA ARG A 40 9.21 4.82 -15.10
C ARG A 40 8.71 4.41 -16.50
N ILE A 41 7.43 4.06 -16.65
CA ILE A 41 6.89 3.60 -17.94
C ILE A 41 6.84 4.70 -19.01
N ILE A 42 6.74 5.97 -18.61
CA ILE A 42 6.71 7.12 -19.53
C ILE A 42 8.13 7.59 -19.86
N MET A 43 9.06 7.51 -18.90
CA MET A 43 10.43 7.99 -19.07
C MET A 43 11.39 6.98 -19.72
N ASP A 44 11.06 5.68 -19.69
CA ASP A 44 11.92 4.62 -20.28
C ASP A 44 11.81 4.51 -21.82
N ASP A 45 10.83 5.17 -22.48
CA ASP A 45 10.73 5.14 -23.96
C ASP A 45 11.62 6.19 -24.66
N ASP A 46 12.08 7.20 -23.92
CA ASP A 46 12.94 8.29 -24.44
C ASP A 46 14.45 7.98 -24.36
N SER A 47 14.84 6.83 -23.77
CA SER A 47 16.23 6.40 -23.69
C SER A 47 16.59 5.38 -24.77
N LYS A 48 16.32 5.70 -26.04
CA LYS A 48 17.03 5.02 -27.14
C LYS A 48 18.39 5.71 -27.26
N PRO A 49 19.52 5.02 -26.99
CA PRO A 49 20.82 5.61 -27.27
C PRO A 49 20.89 5.83 -28.78
N ASP A 50 21.24 7.04 -29.19
CA ASP A 50 21.60 7.36 -30.57
C ASP A 50 22.75 6.42 -31.00
N GLU A 51 22.39 5.29 -31.60
CA GLU A 51 23.31 4.51 -32.44
C GLU A 51 23.37 5.21 -33.79
N ASP A 52 24.11 6.31 -33.88
CA ASP A 52 24.70 6.72 -35.15
C ASP A 52 25.95 7.60 -34.92
N GLU A 53 27.00 7.24 -35.68
CA GLU A 53 28.21 7.99 -36.02
C GLU A 53 29.43 7.91 -35.07
N THR A 54 30.31 6.92 -35.29
CA THR A 54 31.66 7.15 -35.85
C THR A 54 32.49 5.84 -35.91
N SER A 55 32.63 5.25 -37.10
CA SER A 55 33.88 4.69 -37.69
C SER A 55 33.61 4.05 -39.04
#